data_AF-A0A932FNA0-F1
#
_entry.id   AF-A0A932FNA0-F1
#
_cell.length_a   1.000
_cell.length_b   1.000
_cell.length_c   1.000
_cell.angle_alpha   90.00
_cell.angle_beta   90.00
_cell.angle_gamma   90.00
#
_symmetry.space_group_name_H-M   'P 1'
#
loop_
_entity.id
_entity.type
_entity.pdbx_description
1 polymer ?
#
loop_
_entity_poly.entity_id
_entity_poly.type
_entity_poly.pdbx_seq_one_letter_code
_entity_poly.pdbx_strand_id
1 'polypeptide(L)'
;MQSGRLRFILIIALLASNLLVGVASLWFLRAMEQRYTALFERSVPLLNNLRALTRELSTVQRLVRRVSDPHNEPAWASLIPQMVATSDAAKAHAVEISAMEALKGIPRGQALAVLGKEYDARVDQFLELARAGKLAESNQYNIATLRPYFDEYMDALDEVANQVERDGSDLRERYTQDTRRFSAVLLAFAGWPLLLGALLLVGTVLLVAGLLLYVFFPRFFAPQRPAG
;
A
#
# COMPACT_ATOMS: atom_id res chain seq x y z
N MET A 1 -29.77 51.69 -8.69
CA MET A 1 -29.40 51.09 -7.37
C MET A 1 -29.19 49.57 -7.41
N GLN A 2 -29.72 48.81 -8.37
CA GLN A 2 -29.56 47.33 -8.42
C GLN A 2 -28.15 46.83 -8.81
N SER A 3 -27.43 47.55 -9.70
CA SER A 3 -26.09 47.13 -10.17
C SER A 3 -25.00 47.17 -9.10
N GLY A 4 -25.10 48.09 -8.13
CA GLY A 4 -24.15 48.18 -7.00
C GLY A 4 -24.27 47.01 -6.03
N ARG A 5 -25.50 46.55 -5.76
CA ARG A 5 -25.76 45.38 -4.90
C ARG A 5 -25.23 44.08 -5.52
N LEU A 6 -25.42 43.92 -6.84
CA LEU A 6 -24.92 42.74 -7.57
C LEU A 6 -23.39 42.65 -7.52
N ARG A 7 -22.68 43.77 -7.78
CA ARG A 7 -21.21 43.81 -7.71
C ARG A 7 -20.69 43.48 -6.31
N PHE A 8 -21.33 44.01 -5.28
CA PHE A 8 -20.98 43.74 -3.89
C PHE A 8 -21.16 42.25 -3.53
N ILE A 9 -22.30 41.66 -3.92
CA ILE A 9 -22.56 40.22 -3.74
C ILE A 9 -21.51 39.36 -4.46
N LEU A 10 -21.15 39.72 -5.70
CA LEU A 10 -20.11 39.02 -6.47
C LEU A 10 -18.74 39.09 -5.79
N ILE A 11 -18.34 40.24 -5.26
CA ILE A 11 -17.07 40.41 -4.54
C ILE A 11 -17.06 39.56 -3.27
N ILE A 12 -18.14 39.57 -2.49
CA ILE A 12 -18.25 38.73 -1.28
C ILE A 12 -18.22 37.26 -1.64
N ALA A 13 -18.93 36.84 -2.68
CA ALA A 13 -18.92 35.45 -3.15
C ALA A 13 -17.51 35.02 -3.61
N LEU A 14 -16.76 35.92 -4.25
CA LEU A 14 -15.38 35.67 -4.67
C LEU A 14 -14.44 35.49 -3.48
N LEU A 15 -14.56 36.37 -2.47
CA LEU A 15 -13.79 36.29 -1.22
C LEU A 15 -14.11 35.03 -0.44
N ALA A 16 -15.41 34.73 -0.27
CA ALA A 16 -15.87 33.53 0.42
C ALA A 16 -15.41 32.25 -0.30
N SER A 17 -15.47 32.20 -1.63
CA SER A 17 -15.00 31.05 -2.40
C SER A 17 -13.50 30.84 -2.24
N ASN A 18 -12.68 31.90 -2.34
CA ASN A 18 -11.24 31.79 -2.15
C ASN A 18 -10.86 31.36 -0.74
N LEU A 19 -11.55 31.87 0.29
CA LEU A 19 -11.32 31.47 1.68
C LEU A 19 -11.70 30.00 1.90
N LEU A 20 -12.83 29.57 1.35
CA LEU A 20 -13.31 28.19 1.44
C LEU A 20 -12.34 27.23 0.74
N VAL A 21 -11.84 27.60 -0.44
CA VAL A 21 -10.78 26.87 -1.16
C VAL A 21 -9.53 26.73 -0.28
N GLY A 22 -9.09 27.79 0.39
CA GLY A 22 -7.94 27.75 1.31
C GLY A 22 -8.15 26.81 2.49
N VAL A 23 -9.29 26.93 3.19
CA VAL A 23 -9.62 26.09 4.36
C VAL A 23 -9.78 24.62 3.96
N ALA A 24 -10.51 24.35 2.87
CA ALA A 24 -10.70 23.00 2.36
C ALA A 24 -9.37 22.36 1.95
N SER A 25 -8.49 23.12 1.29
CA SER A 25 -7.16 22.64 0.90
C SER A 25 -6.32 22.25 2.10
N LEU A 26 -6.28 23.09 3.14
CA LEU A 26 -5.53 22.80 4.38
C LEU A 26 -6.11 21.59 5.12
N TRP A 27 -7.43 21.48 5.19
CA TRP A 27 -8.09 20.35 5.84
C TRP A 27 -7.82 19.03 5.10
N PHE A 28 -7.94 19.03 3.77
CA PHE A 28 -7.60 17.89 2.94
C PHE A 28 -6.13 17.49 3.11
N LEU A 29 -5.20 18.44 3.02
CA LEU A 29 -3.77 18.16 3.21
C LEU A 29 -3.48 17.53 4.57
N ARG A 30 -4.04 18.06 5.67
CA ARG A 30 -3.87 17.47 7.01
C ARG A 30 -4.45 16.07 7.13
N ALA A 31 -5.66 15.84 6.61
CA ALA A 31 -6.28 14.53 6.63
C ALA A 31 -5.45 13.50 5.84
N MET A 32 -4.85 13.92 4.73
CA MET A 32 -3.98 13.09 3.90
C MET A 32 -2.65 12.79 4.60
N GLU A 33 -2.01 13.81 5.18
CA GLU A 33 -0.76 13.67 5.91
C GLU A 33 -0.91 12.67 7.08
N GLN A 34 -1.97 12.77 7.87
CA GLN A 34 -2.22 11.84 8.98
C GLN A 34 -2.38 10.39 8.53
N ARG A 35 -3.13 10.14 7.45
CA ARG A 35 -3.34 8.78 6.92
C ARG A 35 -2.06 8.19 6.35
N TYR A 36 -1.27 8.99 5.65
CA TYR A 36 -0.02 8.55 5.05
C TYR A 36 1.04 8.25 6.11
N THR A 37 1.20 9.16 7.09
CA THR A 37 2.14 8.97 8.20
C THR A 37 1.79 7.73 9.02
N ALA A 38 0.51 7.53 9.36
CA ALA A 38 0.08 6.34 10.10
C ALA A 38 0.36 5.02 9.34
N LEU A 39 0.21 5.01 8.01
CA LEU A 39 0.55 3.84 7.21
C LEU A 39 2.07 3.65 7.12
N PHE A 40 2.84 4.70 6.85
CA PHE A 40 4.30 4.61 6.74
C PHE A 40 4.97 4.17 8.04
N GLU A 41 4.55 4.78 9.16
CA GLU A 41 5.03 4.42 10.50
C GLU A 41 4.73 2.97 10.86
N ARG A 42 3.67 2.37 10.28
CA ARG A 42 3.27 1.00 10.55
C ARG A 42 3.91 -0.01 9.59
N SER A 43 3.96 0.30 8.29
CA SER A 43 4.37 -0.60 7.23
C SER A 43 5.89 -0.74 7.09
N VAL A 44 6.63 0.37 7.22
CA VAL A 44 8.10 0.35 7.02
C VAL A 44 8.81 -0.48 8.10
N PRO A 45 8.51 -0.33 9.41
CA PRO A 45 9.13 -1.16 10.43
C PRO A 45 8.79 -2.63 10.25
N LEU A 46 7.52 -2.94 9.93
CA LEU A 46 7.11 -4.33 9.70
C LEU A 46 7.88 -4.96 8.53
N LEU A 47 7.97 -4.27 7.39
CA LEU A 47 8.69 -4.78 6.22
C LEU A 47 10.19 -4.99 6.51
N ASN A 48 10.81 -4.08 7.26
CA ASN A 48 12.20 -4.22 7.68
C ASN A 48 12.40 -5.42 8.60
N ASN A 49 11.50 -5.63 9.57
CA ASN A 49 11.56 -6.77 10.48
C ASN A 49 11.32 -8.09 9.73
N LEU A 50 10.35 -8.16 8.82
CA LEU A 50 10.12 -9.35 7.98
C LEU A 50 11.37 -9.69 7.16
N ARG A 51 12.01 -8.70 6.51
CA ARG A 51 13.27 -8.90 5.76
C ARG A 51 14.44 -9.29 6.65
N ALA A 52 14.48 -8.82 7.89
CA ALA A 52 15.51 -9.22 8.85
C ALA A 52 15.30 -10.67 9.30
N LEU A 53 14.07 -11.04 9.66
CA LEU A 53 13.70 -12.41 10.00
C LEU A 53 14.00 -13.39 8.84
N THR A 54 13.67 -13.05 7.59
CA THR A 54 14.04 -13.84 6.40
C THR A 54 15.55 -14.13 6.33
N ARG A 55 16.39 -13.13 6.64
CA ARG A 55 17.87 -13.28 6.64
C ARG A 55 18.34 -14.18 7.78
N GLU A 56 17.74 -14.05 8.96
CA GLU A 56 18.04 -14.86 10.13
C GLU A 56 17.66 -16.32 9.90
N LEU A 57 16.43 -16.59 9.43
CA LEU A 57 15.95 -17.93 9.09
C LEU A 57 16.80 -18.58 7.99
N SER A 58 17.18 -17.82 6.95
CA SER A 58 18.11 -18.30 5.93
C SER A 58 19.48 -18.67 6.51
N THR A 59 19.92 -17.97 7.56
CA THR A 59 21.16 -18.29 8.28
C THR A 59 21.00 -19.57 9.10
N VAL A 60 19.88 -19.75 9.79
CA VAL A 60 19.54 -21.01 10.47
C VAL A 60 19.56 -22.16 9.47
N GLN A 61 18.89 -22.04 8.32
CA GLN A 61 18.83 -23.12 7.33
C GLN A 61 20.21 -23.46 6.72
N ARG A 62 21.09 -22.46 6.56
CA ARG A 62 22.49 -22.72 6.18
C ARG A 62 23.25 -23.48 7.26
N LEU A 63 23.03 -23.16 8.53
CA LEU A 63 23.64 -23.88 9.65
C LEU A 63 23.10 -25.31 9.76
N VAL A 64 21.78 -25.52 9.61
CA VAL A 64 21.16 -26.84 9.50
C VAL A 64 21.86 -27.69 8.46
N ARG A 65 22.07 -27.15 7.25
CA ARG A 65 22.75 -27.87 6.17
C ARG A 65 24.20 -28.21 6.52
N ARG A 66 24.92 -27.30 7.18
CA ARG A 66 26.32 -27.55 7.61
C ARG A 66 26.41 -28.59 8.71
N VAL A 67 25.46 -28.59 9.65
CA VAL A 67 25.38 -29.58 10.74
C VAL A 67 24.95 -30.95 10.21
N SER A 68 24.09 -30.98 9.17
CA SER A 68 23.63 -32.23 8.54
C SER A 68 24.67 -32.89 7.62
N ASP A 69 25.74 -32.19 7.27
CA ASP A 69 26.79 -32.69 6.37
C ASP A 69 27.87 -33.45 7.17
N PRO A 70 28.06 -34.76 6.92
CA PRO A 70 29.05 -35.58 7.61
C PRO A 70 30.49 -35.03 7.49
N HIS A 71 30.83 -34.32 6.41
CA HIS A 71 32.18 -33.78 6.22
C HIS A 71 32.53 -32.67 7.22
N ASN A 72 31.53 -32.07 7.88
CA ASN A 72 31.71 -31.01 8.86
C ASN A 72 31.77 -31.52 10.30
N GLU A 73 31.82 -32.83 10.52
CA GLU A 73 31.89 -33.45 11.86
C GLU A 73 32.93 -32.81 12.80
N PRO A 74 34.17 -32.54 12.37
CA PRO A 74 35.17 -31.89 13.23
C PRO A 74 34.78 -30.47 13.68
N ALA A 75 33.90 -29.79 12.93
CA ALA A 75 33.47 -28.44 13.21
C ALA A 75 32.19 -28.36 14.06
N TRP A 76 31.50 -29.48 14.33
CA TRP A 76 30.19 -29.46 14.99
C TRP A 76 30.19 -28.90 16.41
N ALA A 77 31.27 -29.12 17.16
CA ALA A 77 31.45 -28.52 18.48
C ALA A 77 31.30 -26.99 18.46
N SER A 78 31.63 -26.36 17.32
CA SER A 78 31.41 -24.93 17.10
C SER A 78 30.09 -24.60 16.40
N LEU A 79 29.60 -25.47 15.51
CA LEU A 79 28.41 -25.20 14.68
C LEU A 79 27.09 -25.36 15.46
N ILE A 80 26.98 -26.37 16.32
CA ILE A 80 25.75 -26.61 17.10
C ILE A 80 25.45 -25.41 18.02
N PRO A 81 26.39 -24.89 18.82
CA PRO A 81 26.13 -23.68 19.62
C PRO A 81 25.79 -22.45 18.79
N GLN A 82 26.43 -22.27 17.63
CA GLN A 82 26.11 -21.16 16.71
C GLN A 82 24.67 -21.27 16.18
N MET A 83 24.25 -22.48 15.82
CA MET A 83 22.88 -22.73 15.35
C MET A 83 21.85 -22.45 16.44
N VAL A 84 22.13 -22.87 17.67
CA VAL A 84 21.26 -22.58 18.84
C VAL A 84 21.11 -21.08 19.03
N ALA A 85 22.22 -20.34 19.14
CA ALA A 85 22.18 -18.90 19.33
C ALA A 85 21.46 -18.16 18.20
N THR A 86 21.67 -18.59 16.95
CA THR A 86 20.99 -18.00 15.77
C THR A 86 19.49 -18.32 15.76
N SER A 87 19.12 -19.54 16.14
CA SER A 87 17.73 -19.98 16.23
C SER A 87 16.98 -19.22 17.35
N ASP A 88 17.60 -19.07 18.52
CA ASP A 88 17.01 -18.32 19.64
C ASP A 88 16.79 -16.85 19.27
N ALA A 89 17.74 -16.23 18.57
CA ALA A 89 17.60 -14.86 18.06
C ALA A 89 16.44 -14.74 17.06
N ALA A 90 16.37 -15.64 16.08
CA ALA A 90 15.30 -15.65 15.07
C ALA A 90 13.91 -15.86 15.71
N LYS A 91 13.83 -16.75 16.71
CA LYS A 91 12.61 -17.01 17.49
C LYS A 91 12.16 -15.79 18.27
N ALA A 92 13.08 -15.12 18.97
CA ALA A 92 12.78 -13.89 19.69
C ALA A 92 12.25 -12.80 18.72
N HIS A 93 12.90 -12.64 17.58
CA HIS A 93 12.48 -11.68 16.56
C HIS A 93 11.10 -12.03 15.95
N ALA A 94 10.82 -13.32 15.70
CA ALA A 94 9.51 -13.76 15.24
C ALA A 94 8.40 -13.43 16.26
N VAL A 95 8.68 -13.57 17.57
CA VAL A 95 7.76 -13.17 18.64
C VAL A 95 7.52 -11.65 18.61
N GLU A 96 8.55 -10.84 18.45
CA GLU A 96 8.43 -9.38 18.32
C GLU A 96 7.54 -9.00 17.13
N ILE A 97 7.76 -9.61 15.96
CA ILE A 97 6.95 -9.39 14.76
C ILE A 97 5.49 -9.77 15.01
N SER A 98 5.24 -10.90 15.66
CA SER A 98 3.87 -11.36 15.97
C SER A 98 3.11 -10.41 16.90
N ALA A 99 3.83 -9.64 17.72
CA ALA A 99 3.26 -8.64 18.63
C ALA A 99 3.05 -7.27 17.97
N MET A 100 3.60 -7.02 16.78
CA MET A 100 3.49 -5.73 16.11
C MET A 100 2.04 -5.42 15.76
N GLU A 101 1.58 -4.21 16.12
CA GLU A 101 0.24 -3.75 15.76
C GLU A 101 0.05 -3.80 14.25
N ALA A 102 1.11 -3.51 13.46
CA ALA A 102 1.17 -3.66 12.01
C ALA A 102 0.61 -4.99 11.45
N LEU A 103 0.77 -6.09 12.19
CA LEU A 103 0.28 -7.39 11.76
C LEU A 103 -1.24 -7.55 11.98
N LYS A 104 -1.82 -6.81 12.92
CA LYS A 104 -3.25 -6.90 13.28
C LYS A 104 -4.12 -6.32 12.16
N GLY A 105 -4.69 -7.20 11.36
CA GLY A 105 -5.49 -6.84 10.19
C GLY A 105 -4.97 -7.42 8.88
N ILE A 106 -3.76 -8.02 8.89
CA ILE A 106 -3.29 -8.82 7.76
C ILE A 106 -3.92 -10.22 7.87
N PRO A 107 -4.69 -10.69 6.88
CA PRO A 107 -5.40 -11.97 6.95
C PRO A 107 -4.49 -13.17 7.27
N ARG A 108 -3.24 -13.16 6.78
CA ARG A 108 -2.23 -14.21 7.04
C ARG A 108 -1.31 -13.93 8.22
N GLY A 109 -1.48 -12.82 8.94
CA GLY A 109 -0.62 -12.47 10.08
C GLY A 109 -0.67 -13.50 11.23
N GLN A 110 -1.86 -14.07 11.49
CA GLN A 110 -1.98 -15.14 12.50
C GLN A 110 -1.35 -16.46 12.03
N ALA A 111 -1.53 -16.80 10.75
CA ALA A 111 -0.91 -18.00 10.16
C ALA A 111 0.62 -17.92 10.26
N LEU A 112 1.20 -16.74 10.04
CA LEU A 112 2.65 -16.51 10.18
C LEU A 112 3.16 -16.85 11.59
N ALA A 113 2.45 -16.42 12.63
CA ALA A 113 2.85 -16.71 14.02
C ALA A 113 2.73 -18.21 14.37
N VAL A 114 1.75 -18.90 13.80
CA VAL A 114 1.59 -20.36 13.97
C VAL A 114 2.72 -21.10 13.25
N LEU A 115 2.98 -20.76 11.98
CA LEU A 115 4.07 -21.34 11.19
C LEU A 115 5.43 -21.12 11.84
N GLY A 116 5.69 -19.93 12.40
CA GLY A 116 6.92 -19.63 13.14
C GLY A 116 7.11 -20.56 14.34
N LYS A 117 6.08 -20.73 15.18
CA LYS A 117 6.14 -21.66 16.33
C LYS A 117 6.36 -23.11 15.90
N GLU A 118 5.73 -23.52 14.80
CA GLU A 118 5.89 -24.86 14.24
C GLU A 118 7.27 -25.09 13.68
N TYR A 119 7.84 -24.10 12.98
CA TYR A 119 9.19 -24.13 12.49
C TYR A 119 10.20 -24.21 13.64
N ASP A 120 10.04 -23.38 14.67
CA ASP A 120 10.90 -23.38 15.86
C ASP A 120 10.94 -24.77 16.54
N ALA A 121 9.77 -25.40 16.73
CA ALA A 121 9.69 -26.73 17.31
C ALA A 121 10.43 -27.80 16.48
N ARG A 122 10.44 -27.64 15.16
CA ARG A 122 11.15 -28.56 14.24
C ARG A 122 12.66 -28.30 14.27
N VAL A 123 13.08 -27.04 14.39
CA VAL A 123 14.50 -26.71 14.60
C VAL A 123 15.00 -27.28 15.93
N ASP A 124 14.21 -27.17 17.00
CA ASP A 124 14.53 -27.75 18.31
C ASP A 124 14.68 -29.27 18.20
N GLN A 125 13.75 -29.96 17.52
CA GLN A 125 13.84 -31.41 17.30
C GLN A 125 15.08 -31.81 16.47
N PHE A 126 15.41 -31.03 15.44
CA PHE A 126 16.65 -31.24 14.67
C PHE A 126 17.90 -31.09 15.55
N LEU A 127 17.94 -30.07 16.40
CA LEU A 127 19.05 -29.82 17.32
C LEU A 127 19.20 -30.92 18.36
N GLU A 128 18.10 -31.49 18.86
CA GLU A 128 18.12 -32.65 19.75
C GLU A 128 18.78 -33.86 19.09
N LEU A 129 18.39 -34.18 17.85
CA LEU A 129 19.00 -35.27 17.08
C LEU A 129 20.50 -35.01 16.83
N ALA A 130 20.87 -33.78 16.47
CA ALA A 130 22.25 -33.39 16.24
C ALA A 130 23.10 -33.50 17.52
N ARG A 131 22.59 -33.05 18.67
CA ARG A 131 23.27 -33.16 19.98
C ARG A 131 23.42 -34.60 20.45
N ALA A 132 22.47 -35.47 20.11
CA ALA A 132 22.54 -36.90 20.40
C ALA A 132 23.51 -37.67 19.47
N GLY A 133 24.18 -36.99 18.52
CA GLY A 133 25.05 -37.63 17.54
C GLY A 133 24.30 -38.47 16.48
N LYS A 134 22.98 -38.29 16.36
CA LYS A 134 22.11 -39.05 15.45
C LYS A 134 22.00 -38.36 14.10
N LEU A 135 23.08 -38.40 13.33
CA LEU A 135 23.28 -37.52 12.18
C LEU A 135 22.53 -37.95 10.92
N ALA A 136 22.46 -39.25 10.69
CA ALA A 136 21.64 -39.79 9.62
C ALA A 136 20.15 -39.45 9.87
N GLU A 137 19.72 -39.56 11.13
CA GLU A 137 18.36 -39.20 11.56
C GLU A 137 18.12 -37.69 11.44
N SER A 138 19.07 -36.83 11.86
CA SER A 138 18.93 -35.38 11.77
C SER A 138 18.91 -34.90 10.30
N ASN A 139 19.75 -35.45 9.44
CA ASN A 139 19.76 -35.13 8.02
C ASN A 139 18.47 -35.61 7.33
N GLN A 140 18.01 -36.82 7.62
CA GLN A 140 16.73 -37.32 7.11
C GLN A 140 15.57 -36.44 7.59
N TYR A 141 15.56 -36.05 8.86
CA TYR A 141 14.58 -35.13 9.42
C TYR A 141 14.62 -33.76 8.74
N ASN A 142 15.81 -33.24 8.45
CA ASN A 142 15.96 -31.99 7.72
C ASN A 142 15.32 -32.08 6.32
N ILE A 143 15.62 -33.14 5.57
CA ILE A 143 15.09 -33.31 4.20
C ILE A 143 13.57 -33.55 4.22
N ALA A 144 13.08 -34.40 5.13
CA ALA A 144 11.69 -34.84 5.14
C ALA A 144 10.74 -33.84 5.80
N THR A 145 11.21 -33.07 6.79
CA THR A 145 10.34 -32.28 7.67
C THR A 145 10.77 -30.83 7.76
N LEU A 146 12.01 -30.55 8.19
CA LEU A 146 12.43 -29.17 8.49
C LEU A 146 12.47 -28.29 7.24
N ARG A 147 13.03 -28.81 6.13
CA ARG A 147 13.17 -28.05 4.89
C ARG A 147 11.83 -27.68 4.25
N PRO A 148 10.87 -28.61 4.09
CA PRO A 148 9.53 -28.25 3.62
C PRO A 148 8.85 -27.17 4.48
N TYR A 149 8.97 -27.27 5.81
CA TYR A 149 8.41 -26.28 6.72
C TYR A 149 9.12 -24.92 6.66
N PHE A 150 10.44 -24.92 6.46
CA PHE A 150 11.19 -23.69 6.18
C PHE A 150 10.64 -23.00 4.92
N ASP A 151 10.47 -23.76 3.83
CA ASP A 151 9.99 -23.22 2.56
C ASP A 151 8.54 -22.69 2.71
N GLU A 152 7.65 -23.41 3.40
CA GLU A 152 6.28 -22.94 3.71
C GLU A 152 6.26 -21.67 4.57
N TYR A 153 7.14 -21.58 5.57
CA TYR A 153 7.23 -20.39 6.40
C TYR A 153 7.79 -19.18 5.63
N MET A 154 8.76 -19.41 4.75
CA MET A 154 9.30 -18.40 3.85
C MET A 154 8.25 -17.85 2.88
N ASP A 155 7.42 -18.73 2.30
CA ASP A 155 6.31 -18.32 1.43
C ASP A 155 5.31 -17.44 2.20
N ALA A 156 4.97 -17.81 3.44
CA ALA A 156 4.09 -17.00 4.28
C ALA A 156 4.68 -15.63 4.63
N LEU A 157 5.99 -15.55 4.90
CA LEU A 157 6.70 -14.28 5.12
C LEU A 157 6.61 -13.38 3.89
N ASP A 158 6.88 -13.93 2.71
CA ASP A 158 6.86 -13.21 1.44
C ASP A 158 5.45 -12.73 1.08
N GLU A 159 4.42 -13.54 1.30
CA GLU A 159 3.04 -13.12 1.09
C GLU A 159 2.61 -11.97 2.01
N VAL A 160 2.99 -12.02 3.29
CA VAL A 160 2.72 -10.94 4.23
C VAL A 160 3.46 -9.67 3.80
N ALA A 161 4.74 -9.78 3.42
CA ALA A 161 5.51 -8.65 2.89
C ALA A 161 4.87 -8.07 1.62
N ASN A 162 4.49 -8.91 0.66
CA ASN A 162 3.83 -8.54 -0.58
C ASN A 162 2.45 -7.88 -0.34
N GLN A 163 1.73 -8.30 0.70
CA GLN A 163 0.47 -7.65 1.07
C GLN A 163 0.71 -6.25 1.62
N VAL A 164 1.70 -6.09 2.52
CA VAL A 164 2.07 -4.78 3.06
C VAL A 164 2.52 -3.82 1.95
N GLU A 165 3.31 -4.31 1.00
CA GLU A 165 3.74 -3.52 -0.16
C GLU A 165 2.56 -3.14 -1.07
N ARG A 166 1.62 -4.07 -1.33
CA ARG A 166 0.40 -3.81 -2.10
C ARG A 166 -0.53 -2.80 -1.43
N ASP A 167 -0.75 -2.93 -0.12
CA ASP A 167 -1.55 -1.97 0.64
C ASP A 167 -0.93 -0.57 0.57
N GLY A 168 0.41 -0.48 0.57
CA GLY A 168 1.15 0.74 0.32
C GLY A 168 0.96 1.32 -1.09
N SER A 169 1.00 0.49 -2.14
CA SER A 169 0.81 0.94 -3.52
C SER A 169 -0.63 1.38 -3.80
N ASP A 170 -1.61 0.61 -3.33
CA ASP A 170 -3.04 0.90 -3.51
C ASP A 170 -3.41 2.22 -2.85
N LEU A 171 -2.83 2.52 -1.69
CA LEU A 171 -3.04 3.81 -1.02
C LEU A 171 -2.49 4.97 -1.84
N ARG A 172 -1.33 4.80 -2.49
CA ARG A 172 -0.72 5.79 -3.37
C ARG A 172 -1.54 6.02 -4.65
N GLU A 173 -2.14 4.98 -5.20
CA GLU A 173 -3.02 5.12 -6.37
C GLU A 173 -4.31 5.84 -6.00
N ARG A 174 -4.96 5.43 -4.89
CA ARG A 174 -6.14 6.13 -4.35
C ARG A 174 -5.83 7.59 -4.03
N TYR A 175 -4.66 7.88 -3.45
CA TYR A 175 -4.15 9.25 -3.24
C TYR A 175 -4.15 10.07 -4.54
N THR A 176 -3.60 9.49 -5.61
CA THR A 176 -3.48 10.18 -6.89
C THR A 176 -4.87 10.49 -7.46
N GLN A 177 -5.81 9.55 -7.33
CA GLN A 177 -7.19 9.73 -7.78
C GLN A 177 -7.96 10.75 -6.94
N ASP A 178 -7.86 10.67 -5.60
CA ASP A 178 -8.56 11.57 -4.68
C ASP A 178 -8.02 13.00 -4.78
N THR A 179 -6.70 13.16 -4.90
CA THR A 179 -6.07 14.47 -5.15
C THR A 179 -6.55 15.05 -6.48
N ARG A 180 -6.60 14.27 -7.57
CA ARG A 180 -7.12 14.75 -8.86
C ARG A 180 -8.57 15.23 -8.76
N ARG A 181 -9.44 14.46 -8.09
CA ARG A 181 -10.86 14.82 -7.90
C ARG A 181 -11.00 16.07 -7.05
N PHE A 182 -10.29 16.15 -5.93
CA PHE A 182 -10.32 17.28 -5.03
C PHE A 182 -9.76 18.55 -5.69
N SER A 183 -8.65 18.44 -6.41
CA SER A 183 -8.10 19.53 -7.23
C SER A 183 -9.08 20.00 -8.31
N ALA A 184 -9.78 19.08 -8.99
CA ALA A 184 -10.79 19.45 -9.98
C ALA A 184 -11.96 20.24 -9.35
N VAL A 185 -12.43 19.82 -8.17
CA VAL A 185 -13.48 20.53 -7.42
C VAL A 185 -12.98 21.89 -6.96
N LEU A 186 -11.78 21.98 -6.38
CA LEU A 186 -11.17 23.24 -5.98
C LEU A 186 -10.99 24.19 -7.17
N LEU A 187 -10.56 23.67 -8.33
CA LEU A 187 -10.39 24.48 -9.53
C LEU A 187 -11.74 25.02 -10.04
N ALA A 188 -12.81 24.23 -9.94
CA ALA A 188 -14.16 24.69 -10.25
C ALA A 188 -14.64 25.78 -9.28
N PHE A 189 -14.38 25.64 -7.98
CA PHE A 189 -14.74 26.65 -6.97
C PHE A 189 -13.87 27.91 -7.01
N ALA A 190 -12.58 27.80 -7.32
CA ALA A 190 -11.69 28.96 -7.44
C ALA A 190 -11.87 29.66 -8.81
N GLY A 191 -12.08 28.88 -9.87
CA GLY A 191 -12.17 29.32 -11.26
C GLY A 191 -13.59 29.57 -11.77
N TRP A 192 -14.62 29.47 -10.93
CA TRP A 192 -16.02 29.68 -11.35
C TRP A 192 -16.27 30.97 -12.15
N PRO A 193 -15.61 32.13 -11.89
CA PRO A 193 -15.84 33.34 -12.69
C PRO A 193 -15.27 33.19 -14.11
N LEU A 194 -14.14 32.50 -14.25
CA LEU A 194 -13.54 32.20 -15.55
C LEU A 194 -14.38 31.17 -16.32
N LEU A 195 -14.90 30.16 -15.63
CA LEU A 195 -15.82 29.18 -16.22
C LEU A 195 -17.10 29.86 -16.72
N LEU A 196 -17.66 30.79 -15.96
CA LEU A 196 -18.83 31.57 -16.36
C LEU A 196 -18.53 32.46 -17.57
N GLY A 197 -17.37 33.11 -17.59
CA GLY A 197 -16.89 33.88 -18.75
C GLY A 197 -16.70 33.02 -20.00
N ALA A 198 -16.11 31.83 -19.86
CA ALA A 198 -15.94 30.88 -20.96
C ALA A 198 -17.29 30.36 -21.49
N LEU A 199 -18.23 30.03 -20.60
CA LEU A 199 -19.60 29.64 -20.96
C LEU A 199 -20.33 30.74 -21.74
N LEU A 200 -20.22 31.99 -21.29
CA LEU A 200 -20.80 33.14 -21.99
C LEU A 200 -20.18 33.31 -23.38
N LEU A 201 -18.85 33.16 -23.50
CA LEU A 201 -18.15 33.27 -24.77
C LEU A 201 -18.57 32.16 -25.75
N VAL A 202 -18.59 30.90 -25.31
CA VAL A 202 -19.06 29.77 -26.13
C VAL A 202 -20.51 29.95 -26.54
N GLY A 203 -21.40 30.34 -25.62
CA GLY A 203 -22.79 30.61 -25.93
C GLY A 203 -22.95 31.72 -26.97
N THR A 204 -22.16 32.80 -26.86
CA THR A 204 -22.16 33.89 -27.84
C THR A 204 -21.70 33.41 -29.22
N VAL A 205 -20.63 32.61 -29.29
CA VAL A 205 -20.13 32.04 -30.55
C VAL A 205 -21.18 31.15 -31.21
N LEU A 206 -21.83 30.27 -30.44
CA LEU A 206 -22.90 29.41 -30.94
C LEU A 206 -24.11 30.21 -31.45
N LEU A 207 -24.48 31.28 -30.74
CA LEU A 207 -25.59 32.14 -31.11
C LEU A 207 -25.28 32.90 -32.42
N VAL A 208 -24.07 33.45 -32.55
CA VAL A 208 -23.61 34.10 -33.78
C VAL A 208 -23.56 33.10 -34.94
N ALA A 209 -23.01 31.90 -34.73
CA ALA A 209 -22.96 30.86 -35.74
C ALA A 209 -24.38 30.41 -36.19
N GLY A 210 -25.30 30.23 -35.25
CA GLY A 210 -26.70 29.92 -35.52
C GLY A 210 -27.42 31.03 -36.27
N LEU A 211 -27.16 32.30 -35.91
CA LEU A 211 -27.72 33.46 -36.61
C LEU A 211 -27.18 33.56 -38.05
N LEU A 212 -25.88 33.31 -38.25
CA LEU A 212 -25.29 33.24 -39.59
C LEU A 212 -25.90 32.10 -40.41
N LEU A 213 -26.05 30.90 -39.84
CA LEU A 213 -26.73 29.78 -40.50
C LEU A 213 -28.17 30.13 -40.89
N TYR A 214 -28.92 30.78 -39.99
CA TYR A 214 -30.29 31.22 -40.26
C TYR A 214 -30.37 32.27 -41.39
N VAL A 215 -29.48 33.27 -41.39
CA VAL A 215 -29.46 34.35 -42.37
C VAL A 215 -28.99 33.87 -43.75
N PHE A 216 -27.93 33.06 -43.81
CA PHE A 216 -27.34 32.61 -45.08
C PHE A 216 -27.99 31.34 -45.64
N PHE A 217 -28.62 30.53 -44.80
CA PHE A 217 -29.31 29.30 -45.21
C PHE A 217 -30.74 29.18 -44.65
N PRO A 218 -31.63 30.14 -44.95
CA PRO A 218 -32.99 30.15 -44.42
C PRO A 218 -33.84 28.95 -44.87
N ARG A 219 -33.44 28.28 -45.97
CA ARG A 219 -34.13 27.11 -46.54
C ARG A 219 -34.16 25.90 -45.59
N PHE A 220 -33.23 25.79 -44.64
CA PHE A 220 -33.23 24.71 -43.64
C PHE A 220 -34.20 24.97 -42.47
N PHE A 221 -34.65 26.22 -42.28
CA PHE A 221 -35.46 26.63 -41.14
C PHE A 221 -36.87 27.10 -41.52
N ALA A 222 -37.20 27.11 -42.82
CA ALA A 222 -38.54 27.40 -43.28
C ALA A 222 -39.50 26.26 -42.91
N PRO A 223 -40.66 26.55 -42.28
CA PRO A 223 -41.64 25.51 -41.99
C PRO A 223 -42.10 24.90 -43.32
N GLN A 224 -41.98 23.58 -43.45
CA GLN A 224 -42.53 22.86 -44.60
C GLN A 224 -44.01 23.19 -44.66
N ARG A 225 -44.43 23.93 -45.70
CA ARG A 225 -45.86 24.16 -45.93
C ARG A 225 -46.50 22.78 -46.11
N PRO A 226 -47.55 22.44 -45.36
CA PRO A 226 -48.25 21.19 -45.60
C PRO A 226 -48.78 21.22 -47.04
N ALA A 227 -48.40 20.21 -47.82
CA ALA A 227 -48.82 20.08 -49.20
C ALA A 227 -50.34 19.89 -49.24
N GLY A 228 -51.02 20.83 -49.90
CA GLY A 228 -52.40 20.65 -50.36
C GLY A 228 -52.44 19.98 -51.72
#